data_AF-A0A956K1C0-F1
#
_entry.id   AF-A0A956K1C0-F1
#
_cell.length_a   1.000
_cell.length_b   1.000
_cell.length_c   1.000
_cell.angle_alpha   90.00
_cell.angle_beta   90.00
_cell.angle_gamma   90.00
#
_symmetry.space_group_name_H-M   'P 1'
#
loop_
_entity.id
_entity.type
_entity.pdbx_description
1 polymer ?
#
loop_
_entity_poly.entity_id
_entity_poly.type
_entity_poly.pdbx_seq_one_letter_code
_entity_poly.pdbx_strand_id
1 'polypeptide(L)'
;PRKPAAPPAAEPSVPESLLQATRDQQVAAALHELTGGKTCDDRKAAVARLRDLGDPKAIPALKKARYRMRGGLLGIGDKNTNACLKVDAEAAIKALAPKEPAK
;
A
#
# COMPACT_ATOMS: atom_id res chain seq x y z
N PRO A 1 -1.20 18.18 55.96
CA PRO A 1 -0.69 17.43 54.80
C PRO A 1 -1.84 16.82 53.96
N ARG A 2 -2.24 17.49 52.86
CA ARG A 2 -3.18 16.92 51.89
C ARG A 2 -2.36 16.24 50.79
N LYS A 3 -2.53 14.92 50.65
CA LYS A 3 -2.01 14.12 49.53
C LYS A 3 -2.52 14.74 48.21
N PRO A 4 -1.67 14.99 47.20
CA PRO A 4 -2.18 15.34 45.87
C PRO A 4 -2.95 14.15 45.31
N ALA A 5 -4.20 14.39 44.88
CA ALA A 5 -4.96 13.44 44.09
C ALA A 5 -4.27 13.25 42.73
N ALA A 6 -4.07 12.01 42.32
CA ALA A 6 -3.55 11.67 41.01
C ALA A 6 -4.47 12.25 39.92
N PRO A 7 -3.93 12.83 38.84
CA PRO A 7 -4.75 13.32 37.74
C PRO A 7 -5.46 12.14 37.05
N PRO A 8 -6.68 12.35 36.51
CA PRO A 8 -7.42 11.31 35.81
C PRO A 8 -6.63 10.87 34.57
N ALA A 9 -6.66 9.57 34.30
CA ALA A 9 -6.04 8.94 33.15
C ALA A 9 -6.37 9.70 31.87
N ALA A 10 -5.39 10.45 31.36
CA ALA A 10 -5.44 10.97 30.01
C ALA A 10 -5.50 9.77 29.07
N GLU A 11 -6.58 9.65 28.30
CA GLU A 11 -6.65 8.74 27.17
C GLU A 11 -5.36 8.89 26.35
N PRO A 12 -4.66 7.80 25.99
CA PRO A 12 -3.41 7.91 25.27
C PRO A 12 -3.69 8.57 23.92
N SER A 13 -3.40 9.86 23.85
CA SER A 13 -3.40 10.63 22.61
C SER A 13 -2.26 10.08 21.78
N VAL A 14 -2.55 9.05 20.99
CA VAL A 14 -1.59 8.40 20.12
C VAL A 14 -1.03 9.50 19.22
N PRO A 15 0.29 9.75 19.23
CA PRO A 15 0.83 10.84 18.44
C PRO A 15 0.56 10.56 16.96
N GLU A 16 0.10 11.57 16.24
CA GLU A 16 -0.25 11.48 14.82
C GLU A 16 0.91 10.93 13.97
N SER A 17 2.14 11.19 14.39
CA SER A 17 3.36 10.60 13.81
C SER A 17 3.43 9.08 13.92
N LEU A 18 2.91 8.49 14.99
CA LEU A 18 2.82 7.02 15.12
C LEU A 18 1.75 6.47 14.18
N LEU A 19 0.61 7.15 14.03
CA LEU A 19 -0.42 6.76 13.06
C LEU A 19 0.13 6.81 11.63
N GLN A 20 0.86 7.87 11.28
CA GLN A 20 1.53 7.98 9.98
C GLN A 20 2.56 6.86 9.78
N ALA A 21 3.39 6.56 10.78
CA ALA A 21 4.36 5.47 10.71
C ALA A 21 3.67 4.10 10.50
N THR A 22 2.55 3.84 11.18
CA THR A 22 1.78 2.60 10.97
C THR A 22 1.19 2.52 9.55
N ARG A 23 0.77 3.64 8.98
CA ARG A 23 0.26 3.70 7.61
C ARG A 23 1.37 3.43 6.60
N ASP A 24 2.54 4.06 6.78
CA ASP A 24 3.71 3.80 5.94
C ASP A 24 4.15 2.33 6.02
N GLN A 25 4.11 1.70 7.20
CA GLN A 25 4.36 0.27 7.38
C GLN A 25 3.34 -0.60 6.64
N GLN A 26 2.05 -0.26 6.71
CA GLN A 26 0.99 -0.98 6.00
C GLN A 26 1.15 -0.87 4.48
N VAL A 27 1.52 0.32 3.98
CA VAL A 27 1.83 0.51 2.56
C VAL A 27 3.02 -0.36 2.17
N ALA A 28 4.11 -0.35 2.93
CA ALA A 28 5.29 -1.17 2.67
C ALA A 28 4.97 -2.68 2.65
N ALA A 29 4.17 -3.16 3.61
CA ALA A 29 3.73 -4.55 3.66
C ALA A 29 2.88 -4.93 2.43
N ALA A 30 1.93 -4.09 2.05
CA ALA A 30 1.11 -4.34 0.86
C ALA A 30 1.92 -4.27 -0.44
N LEU A 31 2.96 -3.43 -0.52
CA LEU A 31 3.90 -3.42 -1.64
C LEU A 31 4.73 -4.71 -1.73
N HIS A 32 5.14 -5.26 -0.58
CA HIS A 32 5.82 -6.55 -0.53
C HIS A 32 4.92 -7.67 -1.07
N GLU A 33 3.67 -7.74 -0.61
CA GLU A 33 2.66 -8.70 -1.08
C GLU A 33 2.37 -8.55 -2.58
N LEU A 34 2.28 -7.31 -3.09
CA LEU A 34 2.07 -7.03 -4.52
C LEU A 34 3.21 -7.61 -5.40
N THR A 35 4.43 -7.65 -4.88
CA THR A 35 5.61 -8.12 -5.63
C THR A 35 5.96 -9.57 -5.37
N GLY A 36 5.66 -10.11 -4.19
CA GLY A 36 5.99 -11.47 -3.75
C GLY A 36 4.81 -12.45 -3.72
N GLY A 37 3.57 -11.97 -3.89
CA GLY A 37 2.37 -12.80 -3.84
C GLY A 37 2.42 -13.95 -4.85
N LYS A 38 2.11 -15.17 -4.38
CA LYS A 38 2.25 -16.41 -5.15
C LYS A 38 1.16 -16.51 -6.23
N THR A 39 -0.07 -16.14 -5.87
CA THR A 39 -1.22 -16.20 -6.77
C THR A 39 -1.63 -14.80 -7.25
N CYS A 40 -2.43 -14.77 -8.31
CA CYS A 40 -3.04 -13.53 -8.77
C CYS A 40 -3.95 -12.91 -7.71
N ASP A 41 -4.68 -13.73 -6.94
CA ASP A 41 -5.59 -13.27 -5.91
C ASP A 41 -4.84 -12.63 -4.73
N ASP A 42 -3.70 -13.20 -4.31
CA ASP A 42 -2.84 -12.58 -3.29
C ASP A 42 -2.40 -11.18 -3.71
N ARG A 43 -1.97 -11.04 -4.97
CA ARG A 43 -1.52 -9.74 -5.50
C ARG A 43 -2.69 -8.76 -5.68
N LYS A 44 -3.89 -9.23 -6.02
CA LYS A 44 -5.11 -8.40 -6.05
C LYS A 44 -5.50 -7.90 -4.67
N ALA A 45 -5.43 -8.76 -3.65
CA ALA A 45 -5.68 -8.37 -2.27
C ALA A 45 -4.71 -7.28 -1.82
N ALA A 46 -3.43 -7.37 -2.23
CA ALA A 46 -2.45 -6.31 -2.01
C ALA A 46 -2.82 -4.99 -2.70
N VAL A 47 -3.27 -5.02 -3.96
CA VAL A 47 -3.75 -3.82 -4.67
C VAL A 47 -4.96 -3.18 -3.97
N ALA A 48 -5.92 -3.99 -3.53
CA ALA A 48 -7.09 -3.52 -2.80
C ALA A 48 -6.67 -2.81 -1.50
N ARG A 49 -5.75 -3.41 -0.73
CA ARG A 49 -5.19 -2.79 0.48
C ARG A 49 -4.50 -1.46 0.17
N LEU A 50 -3.67 -1.37 -0.87
CA LEU A 50 -3.01 -0.12 -1.25
C LEU A 50 -4.01 0.98 -1.63
N ARG A 51 -5.13 0.61 -2.27
CA ARG A 51 -6.21 1.54 -2.60
C ARG A 51 -6.92 2.04 -1.35
N ASP A 52 -7.28 1.14 -0.43
CA ASP A 52 -7.96 1.50 0.82
C ASP A 52 -7.04 2.31 1.74
N LEU A 53 -5.73 2.03 1.68
CA LEU A 53 -4.68 2.83 2.30
C LEU A 53 -4.46 4.17 1.62
N GLY A 54 -5.09 4.53 0.50
CA GLY A 54 -5.17 5.90 0.01
C GLY A 54 -3.85 6.67 -0.17
N ASP A 55 -2.70 6.00 -0.17
CA ASP A 55 -1.39 6.65 -0.11
C ASP A 55 -0.82 6.80 -1.54
N PRO A 56 -0.57 8.04 -2.00
CA PRO A 56 -0.03 8.28 -3.34
C PRO A 56 1.36 7.65 -3.55
N LYS A 57 2.11 7.32 -2.48
CA LYS A 57 3.38 6.57 -2.57
C LYS A 57 3.22 5.20 -3.22
N ALA A 58 2.00 4.62 -3.21
CA ALA A 58 1.72 3.34 -3.85
C ALA A 58 1.61 3.41 -5.39
N ILE A 59 1.32 4.60 -5.96
CA ILE A 59 1.13 4.79 -7.41
C ILE A 59 2.30 4.29 -8.26
N PRO A 60 3.57 4.66 -8.02
CA PRO A 60 4.69 4.17 -8.82
C PRO A 60 4.82 2.64 -8.79
N ALA A 61 4.54 2.03 -7.63
CA ALA A 61 4.61 0.57 -7.49
C ALA A 61 3.45 -0.13 -8.23
N LEU A 62 2.23 0.41 -8.17
CA LEU A 62 1.09 -0.10 -8.94
C LEU A 62 1.35 0.00 -10.45
N LYS A 63 1.93 1.11 -10.92
CA LYS A 63 2.34 1.28 -12.33
C LYS A 63 3.34 0.22 -12.75
N LYS A 64 4.34 -0.06 -11.91
CA LYS A 64 5.35 -1.10 -12.16
C LYS A 64 4.73 -2.51 -12.13
N ALA A 65 3.86 -2.79 -11.17
CA ALA A 65 3.18 -4.07 -11.03
C ALA A 65 2.33 -4.40 -12.27
N ARG A 66 1.65 -3.41 -12.85
CA ARG A 66 0.83 -3.55 -14.05
C ARG A 66 1.61 -4.07 -15.27
N TYR A 67 2.87 -3.67 -15.42
CA TYR A 67 3.70 -3.98 -16.59
C TYR A 67 4.85 -4.95 -16.31
N ARG A 68 4.77 -5.71 -15.21
CA ARG A 68 5.83 -6.63 -14.84
C ARG A 68 5.87 -7.83 -15.80
N MET A 69 6.66 -7.69 -16.86
CA MET A 69 7.07 -8.79 -17.72
C MET A 69 8.14 -9.61 -16.99
N ARG A 70 7.93 -10.93 -16.91
CA ARG A 70 8.89 -11.85 -16.28
C ARG A 70 9.03 -13.09 -17.16
N GLY A 71 10.22 -13.27 -17.71
CA GLY A 71 10.68 -14.51 -18.32
C GLY A 71 10.88 -14.41 -19.82
N GLY A 72 11.96 -14.97 -20.33
CA GLY A 72 12.28 -14.98 -21.76
C GLY A 72 13.76 -14.72 -21.98
N LEU A 73 14.39 -15.49 -22.86
CA LEU A 73 15.75 -15.21 -23.30
C LEU A 73 15.63 -14.07 -24.34
N LEU A 74 16.09 -12.87 -23.99
CA LEU A 74 16.08 -11.70 -24.87
C LEU A 74 14.69 -11.24 -25.36
N GLY A 75 13.63 -11.39 -24.56
CA GLY A 75 12.29 -10.92 -24.93
C GLY A 75 11.37 -11.98 -25.57
N ILE A 76 11.89 -13.18 -25.82
CA ILE A 76 11.12 -14.29 -26.42
C ILE A 76 10.48 -15.12 -25.30
N GLY A 77 9.15 -15.06 -25.20
CA GLY A 77 8.37 -15.82 -24.22
C GLY A 77 7.92 -15.06 -22.98
N ASP A 78 8.06 -13.72 -22.98
CA ASP A 78 7.56 -12.86 -21.90
C ASP A 78 6.07 -13.03 -21.69
N LYS A 79 5.72 -13.58 -20.52
CA LYS A 79 4.35 -13.60 -20.02
C LYS A 79 4.23 -12.56 -18.93
N ASN A 80 3.26 -11.66 -19.07
CA ASN A 80 2.91 -10.75 -18.00
C ASN A 80 2.34 -11.57 -16.82
N THR A 81 3.17 -11.80 -15.80
CA THR A 81 2.78 -12.53 -14.59
C THR A 81 1.68 -11.79 -13.81
N ASN A 82 1.48 -10.50 -14.11
CA ASN A 82 0.52 -9.60 -13.50
C ASN A 82 -0.61 -9.18 -14.45
N ALA A 83 -0.85 -9.91 -15.56
CA ALA A 83 -1.97 -9.61 -16.45
C ALA A 83 -3.32 -9.59 -15.69
N CYS A 84 -3.48 -10.51 -14.74
CA CYS A 84 -4.68 -10.69 -13.93
C CYS A 84 -5.05 -9.51 -13.03
N LEU A 85 -4.08 -8.69 -12.60
CA LEU A 85 -4.29 -7.55 -11.70
C LEU A 85 -4.22 -6.20 -12.43
N LYS A 86 -4.10 -6.21 -13.76
CA LYS A 86 -3.99 -4.98 -14.57
C LYS A 86 -5.17 -4.04 -14.32
N VAL A 87 -6.39 -4.56 -14.37
CA VAL A 87 -7.63 -3.80 -14.16
C VAL A 87 -7.68 -3.21 -12.75
N ASP A 88 -7.39 -4.04 -11.74
CA ASP A 88 -7.40 -3.61 -10.34
C ASP A 88 -6.32 -2.56 -10.06
N ALA A 89 -5.12 -2.74 -10.62
CA ALA A 89 -4.02 -1.80 -10.47
C ALA A 89 -4.34 -0.44 -11.14
N GLU A 90 -4.98 -0.45 -12.31
CA GLU A 90 -5.45 0.78 -12.97
C GLU A 90 -6.53 1.48 -12.15
N ALA A 91 -7.49 0.73 -11.62
CA ALA A 91 -8.53 1.26 -10.75
C ALA A 91 -7.93 1.88 -9.47
N ALA A 92 -6.96 1.21 -8.85
CA ALA A 92 -6.25 1.72 -7.68
C ALA A 92 -5.43 2.98 -8.02
N ILE A 93 -4.68 2.98 -9.14
CA ILE A 93 -3.96 4.17 -9.60
C ILE A 93 -4.94 5.33 -9.83
N LYS A 94 -6.09 5.09 -10.45
CA LYS A 94 -7.09 6.14 -10.69
C LYS A 94 -7.69 6.67 -9.38
N ALA A 95 -7.90 5.81 -8.39
CA ALA A 95 -8.41 6.21 -7.07
C ALA A 95 -7.38 7.00 -6.24
N LEU A 96 -6.09 6.75 -6.48
CA LEU A 96 -4.96 7.40 -5.79
C LEU A 96 -4.42 8.63 -6.55
N ALA A 97 -4.61 8.69 -7.87
CA ALA A 97 -4.32 9.85 -8.70
C ALA A 97 -5.18 11.04 -8.25
N PRO A 98 -4.67 12.27 -8.42
CA PRO A 98 -4.63 13.30 -7.39
C PRO A 98 -5.94 13.46 -6.60
N LYS A 99 -5.91 12.90 -5.39
CA LYS A 99 -6.25 13.68 -4.20
C LYS A 99 -4.90 14.13 -3.65
N GLU A 100 -4.63 15.44 -3.65
CA GLU A 100 -3.36 16.05 -3.24
C GLU A 100 -2.74 15.38 -1.98
N PRO A 101 -1.41 15.16 -1.92
CA PRO A 101 -0.70 15.49 -0.70
C PRO A 101 -0.61 17.02 -0.65
N ALA A 102 -1.55 17.66 0.06
CA ALA A 102 -1.43 19.06 0.40
C ALA A 102 -0.10 19.22 1.15
N LYS A 103 0.84 19.96 0.54
CA LYS A 103 2.08 20.36 1.16
C LYS A 103 2.12 21.88 1.23
#